data_AF-A0A496W564-F1
#
_entry.id   AF-A0A496W564-F1
#
_cell.length_a   1.000
_cell.length_b   1.000
_cell.length_c   1.000
_cell.angle_alpha   90.00
_cell.angle_beta   90.00
_cell.angle_gamma   90.00
#
_symmetry.space_group_name_H-M   'P 1'
#
loop_
_entity.id
_entity.type
_entity.pdbx_description
1 polymer ?
#
loop_
_entity_poly.entity_id
_entity_poly.type
_entity_poly.pdbx_seq_one_letter_code
_entity_poly.pdbx_strand_id
1 'polypeptide(L)'
;MSIELSVLKEALQQSSPMEKLETIVKDLLSKGYSKESILAEFEYFREAMTDEDYEDIVLEVMDFLTGWCSPHKRIDIHHRQRITLAPELYAQVEKEAQIRGISSETLVHLGLMEWLANHHQHQVCEA
;
A
#
# COMPACT_ATOMS: atom_id res chain seq x y z
N MET A 1 -0.71 -19.37 1.17
CA MET A 1 -1.67 -19.06 0.09
C MET A 1 -1.20 -19.83 -1.12
N SER A 2 -2.08 -20.27 -2.02
CA SER A 2 -1.68 -20.90 -3.27
C SER A 2 -2.53 -20.29 -4.37
N ILE A 3 -1.90 -19.53 -5.26
CA ILE A 3 -2.58 -19.04 -6.46
C ILE A 3 -2.53 -20.19 -7.48
N GLU A 4 -3.68 -20.54 -8.03
CA GLU A 4 -3.74 -21.55 -9.10
C GLU A 4 -2.95 -21.04 -10.32
N LEU A 5 -1.88 -21.76 -10.71
CA LEU A 5 -1.04 -21.37 -11.87
C LEU A 5 -1.86 -21.25 -13.17
N SER A 6 -2.96 -22.00 -13.27
CA SER A 6 -3.90 -21.91 -14.38
C SER A 6 -4.55 -20.52 -14.48
N VAL A 7 -4.90 -19.89 -13.36
CA VAL A 7 -5.52 -18.55 -13.34
C VAL A 7 -4.55 -17.49 -13.86
N LEU A 8 -3.29 -17.56 -13.43
CA LEU A 8 -2.24 -16.64 -13.90
C LEU A 8 -1.94 -16.87 -15.38
N LYS A 9 -1.88 -18.13 -15.83
CA LYS A 9 -1.68 -18.49 -17.23
C LYS A 9 -2.84 -18.04 -18.12
N GLU A 10 -4.08 -18.21 -17.67
CA GLU A 10 -5.28 -17.73 -18.38
C GLU A 10 -5.28 -16.21 -18.49
N ALA A 11 -4.82 -15.48 -17.47
CA ALA A 11 -4.70 -14.02 -17.51
C ALA A 11 -3.73 -13.56 -18.61
N LEU A 12 -2.63 -14.29 -18.82
CA LEU A 12 -1.64 -14.00 -19.84
C LEU A 12 -2.13 -14.23 -21.28
N GLN A 13 -3.12 -15.09 -21.47
CA GLN A 13 -3.69 -15.37 -22.77
C GLN A 13 -4.78 -14.37 -23.20
N GLN A 14 -5.11 -13.41 -22.34
CA GLN A 14 -6.09 -12.36 -22.63
C GLN A 14 -5.48 -11.24 -23.49
N SER A 15 -6.34 -10.41 -24.08
CA SER A 15 -5.91 -9.26 -24.89
C SER A 15 -5.21 -8.14 -24.09
N SER A 16 -5.35 -8.13 -22.76
CA SER A 16 -4.65 -7.19 -21.87
C SER A 16 -4.03 -7.91 -20.65
N PRO A 17 -2.96 -8.71 -20.85
CA PRO A 17 -2.33 -9.53 -19.80
C PRO A 17 -1.95 -8.76 -18.55
N MET A 18 -1.30 -7.60 -18.74
CA MET A 18 -0.83 -6.72 -17.68
C MET A 18 -1.97 -6.29 -16.75
N GLU A 19 -3.06 -5.76 -17.32
CA GLU A 19 -4.21 -5.26 -16.56
C GLU A 19 -4.91 -6.38 -15.78
N LYS A 20 -4.94 -7.60 -16.33
CA LYS A 20 -5.54 -8.76 -15.69
C LYS A 20 -4.73 -9.21 -14.49
N LEU A 21 -3.41 -9.32 -14.63
CA LEU A 21 -2.52 -9.64 -13.51
C LEU A 21 -2.56 -8.56 -12.43
N GLU A 22 -2.56 -7.28 -12.80
CA GLU A 22 -2.75 -6.17 -11.87
C GLU A 22 -4.07 -6.29 -11.09
N THR A 23 -5.16 -6.65 -11.78
CA THR A 23 -6.47 -6.86 -11.14
C THR A 23 -6.42 -8.00 -10.12
N ILE A 24 -5.76 -9.11 -10.45
CA ILE A 24 -5.58 -10.25 -9.55
C ILE A 24 -4.80 -9.81 -8.31
N VAL A 25 -3.70 -9.09 -8.49
CA VAL A 25 -2.89 -8.57 -7.37
C VAL A 25 -3.72 -7.65 -6.46
N LYS A 26 -4.50 -6.73 -7.04
CA LYS A 26 -5.37 -5.82 -6.29
C LYS A 26 -6.44 -6.56 -5.50
N ASP A 27 -7.06 -7.58 -6.10
CA ASP A 27 -8.04 -8.43 -5.42
C ASP A 27 -7.41 -9.19 -4.24
N LEU A 28 -6.21 -9.75 -4.42
CA LEU A 28 -5.48 -10.44 -3.36
C LEU A 28 -5.11 -9.50 -2.20
N LEU A 29 -4.63 -8.30 -2.50
CA LEU A 29 -4.36 -7.28 -1.48
C LEU A 29 -5.65 -6.89 -0.73
N SER A 30 -6.78 -6.76 -1.44
CA SER A 30 -8.08 -6.44 -0.83
C SER A 30 -8.59 -7.53 0.11
N LYS A 31 -8.19 -8.79 -0.13
CA LYS A 31 -8.47 -9.95 0.72
C LYS A 31 -7.53 -10.04 1.93
N GLY A 32 -6.57 -9.13 2.06
CA GLY A 32 -5.66 -9.05 3.20
C GLY A 32 -4.38 -9.88 3.05
N TYR A 33 -4.07 -10.37 1.84
CA TYR A 33 -2.81 -11.05 1.60
C TYR A 33 -1.64 -10.05 1.60
N SER A 34 -0.53 -10.47 2.20
CA SER A 34 0.70 -9.66 2.25
C SER A 34 1.35 -9.55 0.88
N LYS A 35 2.07 -8.45 0.62
CA LYS A 35 2.83 -8.26 -0.62
C LYS A 35 3.85 -9.37 -0.82
N GLU A 36 4.52 -9.77 0.25
CA GLU A 36 5.54 -10.82 0.28
C GLU A 36 4.95 -12.16 -0.14
N SER A 37 3.76 -12.50 0.37
CA SER A 37 3.06 -13.74 -0.03
C SER A 37 2.61 -13.73 -1.49
N ILE A 38 2.23 -12.57 -2.04
CA ILE A 38 1.83 -12.47 -3.45
C ILE A 38 3.06 -12.56 -4.35
N LEU A 39 4.16 -11.89 -3.98
CA LEU A 39 5.43 -11.95 -4.70
C LEU A 39 5.99 -13.36 -4.76
N ALA A 40 5.94 -14.13 -3.66
CA ALA A 40 6.42 -15.51 -3.64
C ALA A 40 5.66 -16.42 -4.63
N GLU A 41 4.36 -16.20 -4.79
CA GLU A 41 3.54 -16.97 -5.75
C GLU A 41 3.83 -16.56 -7.20
N PHE A 42 4.04 -15.26 -7.45
CA PHE A 42 4.44 -14.76 -8.77
C PHE A 42 5.84 -15.23 -9.17
N GLU A 43 6.77 -15.30 -8.20
CA GLU A 43 8.10 -15.87 -8.38
C GLU A 43 8.02 -17.35 -8.78
N TYR A 44 7.27 -18.14 -8.02
CA TYR A 44 7.04 -19.56 -8.32
C TYR A 44 6.38 -19.75 -9.69
N PHE A 45 5.42 -18.91 -10.04
CA PHE A 45 4.78 -18.93 -11.36
C PHE A 45 5.76 -18.60 -12.49
N ARG A 46 6.65 -17.61 -12.29
CA ARG A 46 7.70 -17.26 -13.25
C ARG A 46 8.66 -18.41 -13.48
N GLU A 47 9.14 -19.03 -12.40
CA GLU A 47 10.04 -20.20 -12.49
C GLU A 47 9.40 -21.42 -13.15
N ALA A 48 8.08 -21.60 -12.97
CA ALA A 48 7.32 -22.69 -13.58
C ALA A 48 6.97 -22.45 -15.06
N MET A 49 7.19 -21.23 -15.57
CA MET A 49 6.88 -20.85 -16.93
C MET A 49 8.08 -21.05 -17.86
N THR A 50 7.81 -21.45 -19.10
CA THR A 50 8.84 -21.67 -20.14
C THR A 50 8.77 -20.66 -21.28
N ASP A 51 7.90 -19.67 -21.19
CA ASP A 51 7.57 -18.73 -22.26
C ASP A 51 8.15 -17.36 -21.91
N GLU A 52 9.20 -16.97 -22.62
CA GLU A 52 9.96 -15.73 -22.37
C GLU A 52 9.11 -14.47 -22.64
N ASP A 53 8.14 -14.53 -23.57
CA ASP A 53 7.31 -13.36 -23.93
C ASP A 53 6.39 -12.93 -22.77
N TYR A 54 6.04 -13.87 -21.89
CA TYR A 54 5.21 -13.60 -20.73
C TYR A 54 6.02 -13.27 -19.47
N GLU A 55 7.30 -13.63 -19.42
CA GLU A 55 8.17 -13.36 -18.29
C GLU A 55 8.31 -11.85 -18.04
N ASP A 56 8.51 -11.05 -19.10
CA ASP A 56 8.60 -9.59 -19.02
C ASP A 56 7.35 -8.97 -18.39
N ILE A 57 6.16 -9.48 -18.77
CA ILE A 57 4.88 -9.00 -18.25
C ILE A 57 4.74 -9.32 -16.76
N VAL A 58 5.12 -10.53 -16.36
CA VAL A 58 5.07 -10.97 -14.96
C VAL A 58 6.04 -10.12 -14.10
N LEU A 59 7.27 -9.92 -14.58
CA LEU A 59 8.28 -9.10 -13.90
C LEU A 59 7.81 -7.65 -13.73
N GLU A 60 7.19 -7.06 -14.75
CA GLU A 60 6.69 -5.69 -14.66
C GLU A 60 5.54 -5.55 -13.64
N VAL A 61 4.66 -6.55 -13.51
CA VAL A 61 3.63 -6.57 -12.44
C VAL A 61 4.27 -6.70 -11.05
N MET A 62 5.33 -7.50 -10.93
CA MET A 62 6.08 -7.63 -9.66
C MET A 62 6.74 -6.29 -9.27
N ASP A 63 7.24 -5.52 -10.23
CA ASP A 63 7.79 -4.18 -9.99
C ASP A 63 6.75 -3.20 -9.45
N PHE A 64 5.48 -3.34 -9.87
CA PHE A 64 4.38 -2.54 -9.33
C PHE A 64 4.15 -2.83 -7.83
N LEU A 65 4.42 -4.06 -7.38
CA LEU A 65 4.28 -4.49 -6.00
C LEU A 65 5.47 -4.08 -5.11
N THR A 66 6.69 -4.28 -5.60
CA THR A 66 7.96 -3.94 -4.91
C THR A 66 8.21 -2.44 -4.87
N GLY A 67 7.57 -1.69 -5.77
CA GLY A 67 7.64 -0.24 -5.82
C GLY A 67 8.85 0.30 -6.58
N TRP A 68 9.49 -0.51 -7.43
CA TRP A 68 10.59 -0.08 -8.29
C TRP A 68 10.10 0.71 -9.51
N CYS A 69 8.79 0.76 -9.73
CA CYS A 69 8.13 1.56 -10.76
C CYS A 69 7.85 3.02 -10.33
N SER A 70 7.46 3.84 -11.31
CA SER A 70 6.94 5.21 -11.08
C SER A 70 5.78 5.21 -10.06
N PRO A 71 5.64 6.24 -9.19
CA PRO A 71 4.63 6.27 -8.14
C PRO A 71 3.18 6.03 -8.61
N HIS A 72 2.83 6.51 -9.80
CA HIS A 72 1.48 6.35 -10.39
C HIS A 72 1.15 4.91 -10.83
N LYS A 73 2.15 4.03 -10.88
CA LYS A 73 2.02 2.62 -11.26
C LYS A 73 2.12 1.68 -10.06
N ARG A 74 2.45 2.20 -8.88
CA ARG A 74 2.60 1.39 -7.68
C ARG A 74 1.24 0.80 -7.29
N ILE A 75 1.23 -0.51 -7.07
CA ILE A 75 0.12 -1.20 -6.43
C ILE A 75 0.46 -1.24 -4.94
N ASP A 76 0.11 -0.16 -4.26
CA ASP A 76 -0.06 -0.19 -2.82
C ASP A 76 -1.54 -0.20 -2.49
N ILE A 77 -1.89 -0.97 -1.46
CA ILE A 77 -2.95 -0.52 -0.59
C ILE A 77 -2.37 0.72 0.09
N HIS A 78 -2.57 1.90 -0.48
CA HIS A 78 -2.75 3.07 0.35
C HIS A 78 -3.89 2.69 1.30
N HIS A 79 -3.52 2.14 2.46
CA HIS A 79 -4.29 2.29 3.67
C HIS A 79 -4.32 3.80 3.90
N ARG A 80 -5.18 4.50 3.15
CA ARG A 80 -5.80 5.71 3.63
C ARG A 80 -6.68 5.22 4.77
N GLN A 81 -6.03 4.87 5.89
CA GLN A 81 -6.68 4.58 7.15
C GLN A 81 -7.49 5.83 7.41
N ARG A 82 -8.78 5.75 7.12
CA ARG A 82 -9.71 6.80 7.48
C ARG A 82 -9.83 6.67 8.99
N ILE A 83 -8.92 7.35 9.69
CA ILE A 83 -8.96 7.44 11.14
C ILE A 83 -10.27 8.16 11.44
N THR A 84 -11.27 7.37 11.82
CA THR A 84 -12.54 7.91 12.29
C THR A 84 -12.30 8.16 13.77
N LEU A 85 -12.07 9.42 14.12
CA LEU A 85 -12.00 9.82 15.51
C LEU A 85 -13.38 9.56 16.13
N ALA A 86 -13.40 8.97 17.32
CA ALA A 86 -14.63 8.86 18.08
C ALA A 86 -15.21 10.28 18.30
N PRO A 87 -16.55 10.48 18.24
CA PRO A 87 -17.15 11.81 18.32
C PRO A 87 -16.69 12.62 19.54
N GLU A 88 -16.48 11.95 20.67
CA GLU A 88 -15.97 12.55 21.90
C GLU A 88 -14.56 13.13 21.75
N LEU A 89 -13.68 12.46 20.98
CA LEU A 89 -12.32 12.91 20.74
C LEU A 89 -12.31 14.11 19.80
N TYR A 90 -13.17 14.08 18.77
CA TYR A 90 -13.32 15.20 17.85
C TYR A 90 -13.85 16.45 18.57
N ALA A 91 -14.85 16.30 19.44
CA ALA A 91 -15.37 17.39 20.27
C ALA A 91 -14.30 18.00 21.19
N GLN A 92 -13.38 17.17 21.70
CA GLN A 92 -12.27 17.66 22.51
C GLN A 92 -11.29 18.50 21.69
N VAL A 93 -10.97 18.09 20.45
CA VAL A 93 -10.12 18.86 19.54
C VAL A 93 -10.76 20.20 19.19
N GLU A 94 -12.07 20.23 18.91
CA GLU A 94 -12.79 21.47 18.60
C GLU A 94 -12.82 22.43 19.78
N LYS A 95 -13.09 21.93 20.98
CA LYS A 95 -13.08 22.73 22.21
C LYS A 95 -11.71 23.39 22.41
N GLU A 96 -10.65 22.63 22.22
CA GLU A 96 -9.29 23.12 22.45
C GLU A 96 -8.81 24.09 21.37
N ALA A 97 -9.25 23.88 20.12
CA ALA A 97 -9.02 24.81 19.03
C ALA A 97 -9.75 26.15 19.28
N GLN A 98 -10.99 26.09 19.80
CA GLN A 98 -11.77 27.27 20.14
C GLN A 98 -11.15 28.08 21.28
N ILE A 99 -10.64 27.41 22.33
CA ILE A 99 -9.91 28.08 23.43
C ILE A 99 -8.69 28.83 22.89
N ARG A 100 -8.02 28.28 21.88
CA ARG A 100 -6.81 28.85 21.26
C ARG A 100 -7.11 29.84 20.12
N GLY A 101 -8.37 29.99 19.73
CA GLY A 101 -8.77 30.87 18.62
C GLY A 101 -8.25 30.43 17.25
N ILE A 102 -8.01 29.13 17.04
CA ILE A 102 -7.52 28.57 15.77
C ILE A 102 -8.48 27.51 15.24
N SER A 103 -8.30 27.07 13.98
CA SER A 103 -9.07 25.95 13.45
C SER A 103 -8.62 24.62 14.08
N SER A 104 -9.55 23.66 14.17
CA SER A 104 -9.25 22.29 14.61
C SER A 104 -8.18 21.62 13.75
N GLU A 105 -8.20 21.86 12.44
CA GLU A 105 -7.15 21.42 11.51
C GLU A 105 -5.78 22.00 11.86
N THR A 106 -5.70 23.30 12.15
CA THR A 106 -4.44 23.95 12.54
C THR A 106 -3.91 23.37 13.85
N LEU A 107 -4.80 23.11 14.81
CA LEU A 107 -4.42 22.49 16.08
C LEU A 107 -3.83 21.09 15.87
N VAL A 108 -4.43 20.26 15.02
CA VAL A 108 -3.91 18.91 14.72
C VAL A 108 -2.54 18.99 14.04
N HIS A 109 -2.36 19.91 13.09
CA HIS A 109 -1.06 20.10 12.44
C HIS A 109 0.04 20.52 13.42
N LEU A 110 -0.24 21.48 14.30
CA LEU A 110 0.72 21.91 15.32
C LEU A 110 1.06 20.77 16.28
N GLY A 111 0.06 20.01 16.75
CA GLY A 111 0.27 18.86 17.62
C GLY A 111 1.13 17.77 16.96
N LEU A 112 0.94 17.51 15.66
CA LEU A 112 1.78 16.58 14.91
C LEU A 112 3.23 17.09 14.80
N MET A 113 3.43 18.38 14.52
CA MET A 113 4.77 18.98 14.45
C MET A 113 5.49 18.89 15.80
N GLU A 114 4.81 19.19 16.91
CA GLU A 114 5.36 19.05 18.26
C GLU A 114 5.71 17.58 18.58
N TRP A 115 4.81 16.65 18.24
CA TRP A 115 5.05 15.22 18.44
C TRP A 115 6.28 14.76 17.66
N LEU A 116 6.39 15.12 16.37
CA LEU A 116 7.53 14.77 15.52
C LEU A 116 8.84 15.36 16.06
N ALA A 117 8.82 16.62 16.51
CA ALA A 117 10.01 17.26 17.09
C ALA A 117 10.50 16.49 18.34
N ASN A 118 9.57 16.13 19.24
CA ASN A 118 9.90 15.38 20.46
C ASN A 118 10.42 13.96 20.15
N HIS A 119 9.86 13.28 19.14
CA HIS A 119 10.27 11.92 18.78
C HIS A 119 11.59 11.88 18.00
N HIS A 120 11.87 12.91 17.20
CA HIS A 120 13.17 13.05 16.55
C HIS A 120 14.30 13.26 17.58
N GLN A 121 14.02 13.97 18.68
CA GLN A 121 15.01 14.24 19.72
C GLN A 121 15.37 12.98 20.54
N HIS A 122 14.44 12.05 20.71
CA HIS A 122 14.71 10.77 21.37
C HIS A 122 15.58 9.81 20.54
N GLN A 123 15.47 9.82 19.20
CA GLN A 123 16.30 8.96 18.34
C GLN A 123 17.75 9.42 18.24
N VAL A 124 18.04 10.71 18.43
CA VAL A 124 19.41 11.28 18.33
C VAL A 124 20.21 11.10 19.63
N CYS A 125 19.56 10.84 20.77
CA CYS A 125 20.23 10.66 22.06
C CYS A 125 20.57 9.20 22.42
N GLU A 126 20.16 8.22 21.59
CA GLU A 126 20.47 6.79 21.79
C GLU A 126 21.47 6.22 20.75
N ALA A 127 22.08 7.08 19.93
CA ALA A 127 23.13 6.72 18.96
C ALA A 127 24.51 7.21 19.43
#